data_AF-A0A2N2W5E7-F1
#
_entry.id   AF-A0A2N2W5E7-F1
#
_cell.length_a   1.000
_cell.length_b   1.000
_cell.length_c   1.000
_cell.angle_alpha   90.00
_cell.angle_beta   90.00
_cell.angle_gamma   90.00
#
_symmetry.space_group_name_H-M   'P 1'
#
loop_
_entity.id
_entity.type
_entity.pdbx_description
1 polymer ?
#
loop_
_entity_poly.entity_id
_entity_poly.type
_entity_poly.pdbx_seq_one_letter_code
_entity_poly.pdbx_strand_id
1 'polypeptide(L)'
;MELDEIKTNWQELSRRVEKSEIFNRKVIMNMLRRNADSSLGRIERYEYFFLIISALVSVLFAVLLSLNDQRIVKNESIVVCLSIMVIAAIWQGYKIWMLNKLNYETCTTLELIERGTRFRVATLMRLIVGMLLLIPSVGLIIYFQRDLFPPEMFAGVAFGGVLGLIIGLKAFFFHWKSINSLISDLKEMKSYEKE
;
A
#
# COMPACT_ATOMS: atom_id res chain seq x y z
N MET A 1 -60.92 -22.65 16.50
CA MET A 1 -59.68 -23.18 17.12
C MET A 1 -58.50 -23.21 16.15
N GLU A 2 -58.71 -23.11 14.83
CA GLU A 2 -57.61 -23.09 13.85
C GLU A 2 -56.96 -21.70 13.65
N LEU A 3 -57.73 -20.62 13.81
CA LEU A 3 -57.24 -19.27 13.51
C LEU A 3 -56.19 -18.77 14.53
N ASP A 4 -56.38 -19.09 15.81
CA ASP A 4 -55.45 -18.70 16.87
C ASP A 4 -54.12 -19.47 16.76
N GLU A 5 -54.16 -20.76 16.44
CA GLU A 5 -52.96 -21.57 16.18
C GLU A 5 -52.16 -21.04 14.98
N ILE A 6 -52.84 -20.67 13.89
CA ILE A 6 -52.21 -20.05 12.71
C ILE A 6 -51.56 -18.71 13.09
N LYS A 7 -52.23 -17.89 13.90
CA LYS A 7 -51.70 -16.59 14.35
C LYS A 7 -50.47 -16.75 15.25
N THR A 8 -50.48 -17.72 16.16
CA THR A 8 -49.30 -18.03 16.99
C THR A 8 -48.15 -18.58 16.17
N ASN A 9 -48.40 -19.49 15.23
CA ASN A 9 -47.38 -20.03 14.33
C ASN A 9 -46.79 -18.95 13.43
N TRP A 10 -47.62 -18.04 12.91
CA TRP A 10 -47.14 -16.91 12.10
C TRP A 10 -46.28 -15.94 12.93
N GLN A 11 -46.67 -15.63 14.17
CA GLN A 11 -45.87 -14.80 15.07
C GLN A 11 -44.54 -15.48 15.44
N GLU A 12 -44.53 -16.79 15.67
CA GLU A 12 -43.31 -17.53 15.94
C GLU A 12 -42.38 -17.57 14.72
N LEU A 13 -42.94 -17.82 13.54
CA LEU A 13 -42.18 -17.81 12.27
C LEU A 13 -41.59 -16.42 12.01
N SER A 14 -42.37 -15.36 12.21
CA SER A 14 -41.93 -13.97 12.05
C SER A 14 -40.75 -13.65 12.99
N ARG A 15 -40.84 -14.05 14.28
CA ARG A 15 -39.73 -13.91 15.23
C ARG A 15 -38.50 -14.72 14.87
N ARG A 16 -38.66 -15.93 14.30
CA ARG A 16 -37.53 -16.76 13.84
C ARG A 16 -36.85 -16.12 12.63
N VAL A 17 -37.62 -15.58 11.69
CA VAL A 17 -37.11 -14.85 10.53
C VAL A 17 -36.35 -13.60 10.98
N GLU A 18 -36.93 -12.79 11.85
CA GLU A 18 -36.29 -11.59 12.40
C GLU A 18 -34.97 -11.92 13.14
N LYS A 19 -34.97 -12.96 13.99
CA LYS A 19 -33.74 -13.43 14.65
C LYS A 19 -32.70 -13.93 13.65
N SER A 20 -33.13 -14.65 12.62
CA SER A 20 -32.25 -15.15 11.56
C SER A 20 -31.64 -14.00 10.76
N GLU A 21 -32.41 -12.96 10.47
CA GLU A 21 -31.96 -11.78 9.73
C GLU A 21 -30.95 -10.97 10.53
N ILE A 22 -31.23 -10.71 11.82
CA ILE A 22 -30.29 -10.06 12.74
C ILE A 22 -29.00 -10.88 12.88
N PHE A 23 -29.11 -12.20 12.99
CA PHE A 23 -27.93 -13.08 13.07
C PHE A 23 -27.12 -13.06 11.78
N ASN A 24 -27.77 -13.19 10.63
CA ASN A 24 -27.12 -13.18 9.32
C ASN A 24 -26.40 -11.84 9.09
N ARG A 25 -27.03 -10.72 9.44
CA ARG A 25 -26.42 -9.40 9.42
C ARG A 25 -25.17 -9.32 10.30
N LYS A 26 -25.21 -9.83 11.53
CA LYS A 26 -24.03 -9.86 12.42
C LYS A 26 -22.90 -10.71 11.84
N VAL A 27 -23.23 -11.85 11.24
CA VAL A 27 -22.24 -12.72 10.58
C VAL A 27 -21.60 -12.00 9.39
N ILE A 28 -22.38 -11.37 8.53
CA ILE A 28 -21.90 -10.60 7.38
C ILE A 28 -21.00 -9.44 7.83
N MET A 29 -21.43 -8.68 8.84
CA MET A 29 -20.65 -7.57 9.40
C MET A 29 -19.29 -8.05 9.95
N ASN A 30 -19.27 -9.18 10.68
CA ASN A 30 -18.04 -9.75 11.21
C ASN A 30 -17.12 -10.28 10.10
N MET A 31 -17.68 -10.87 9.03
CA MET A 31 -16.90 -11.29 7.86
C MET A 31 -16.28 -10.09 7.15
N LEU A 32 -17.04 -9.02 6.91
CA LEU A 32 -16.56 -7.79 6.28
C LEU A 32 -15.45 -7.14 7.12
N ARG A 33 -15.64 -7.04 8.45
CA ARG A 33 -14.61 -6.53 9.36
C ARG A 33 -13.33 -7.36 9.28
N ARG A 34 -13.43 -8.69 9.33
CA ARG A 34 -12.28 -9.58 9.23
C ARG A 34 -11.56 -9.49 7.88
N ASN A 35 -12.31 -9.27 6.79
CA ASN A 35 -11.74 -9.07 5.46
C ASN A 35 -11.00 -7.73 5.37
N ALA A 36 -11.57 -6.67 5.97
CA ALA A 36 -10.96 -5.35 6.04
C ALA A 36 -9.66 -5.38 6.87
N ASP A 37 -9.67 -6.02 8.05
CA ASP A 37 -8.48 -6.26 8.89
C ASP A 37 -7.39 -7.04 8.13
N SER A 38 -7.79 -8.10 7.41
CA SER A 38 -6.86 -8.91 6.61
C SER A 38 -6.23 -8.12 5.47
N SER A 39 -7.00 -7.23 4.85
CA SER A 39 -6.54 -6.35 3.79
C SER A 39 -5.59 -5.28 4.33
N LEU A 40 -5.89 -4.68 5.48
CA LEU A 40 -4.98 -3.77 6.17
C LEU A 40 -3.67 -4.42 6.58
N GLY A 41 -3.71 -5.60 7.22
CA GLY A 41 -2.49 -6.32 7.59
C GLY A 41 -1.64 -6.72 6.37
N ARG A 42 -2.25 -6.91 5.20
CA ARG A 42 -1.50 -7.09 3.94
C ARG A 42 -0.83 -5.79 3.48
N ILE A 43 -1.53 -4.66 3.57
CA ILE A 43 -0.99 -3.33 3.22
C ILE A 43 0.16 -2.96 4.17
N GLU A 44 -0.01 -3.13 5.48
CA GLU A 44 1.03 -2.85 6.48
C GLU A 44 2.30 -3.66 6.24
N ARG A 45 2.18 -4.99 6.10
CA ARG A 45 3.34 -5.86 5.84
C ARG A 45 4.08 -5.45 4.57
N TYR A 46 3.35 -5.08 3.53
CA TYR A 46 3.96 -4.59 2.30
C TYR A 46 4.73 -3.27 2.52
N GLU A 47 4.15 -2.34 3.28
CA GLU A 47 4.77 -1.05 3.60
C GLU A 47 6.03 -1.21 4.45
N TYR A 48 6.00 -2.08 5.46
CA TYR A 48 7.16 -2.43 6.29
C TYR A 48 8.25 -3.16 5.48
N PHE A 49 7.88 -4.10 4.61
CA PHE A 49 8.82 -4.81 3.75
C PHE A 49 9.57 -3.84 2.82
N PHE A 50 8.86 -2.88 2.23
CA PHE A 50 9.49 -1.82 1.43
C PHE A 50 10.40 -0.91 2.24
N LEU A 51 10.04 -0.58 3.48
CA LEU A 51 10.89 0.22 4.37
C LEU A 51 12.20 -0.52 4.71
N ILE A 52 12.11 -1.82 5.03
CA ILE A 52 13.29 -2.66 5.32
C ILE A 52 14.20 -2.73 4.10
N ILE A 53 13.65 -2.97 2.90
CA ILE A 53 14.44 -2.98 1.66
C ILE A 53 15.12 -1.63 1.43
N SER A 54 14.39 -0.52 1.57
CA SER A 54 14.96 0.82 1.41
C SER A 54 16.12 1.08 2.37
N ALA A 55 15.97 0.68 3.64
CA ALA A 55 17.01 0.81 4.65
C ALA A 55 18.26 -0.05 4.32
N LEU A 56 18.06 -1.32 3.95
CA LEU A 56 19.16 -2.22 3.58
C LEU A 56 19.94 -1.69 2.37
N VAL A 57 19.23 -1.23 1.34
CA VAL A 57 19.85 -0.67 0.14
C VAL A 57 20.61 0.61 0.47
N SER A 58 20.06 1.48 1.31
CA SER A 58 20.75 2.70 1.76
C SER A 58 22.05 2.40 2.50
N VAL A 59 22.04 1.41 3.41
CA VAL A 59 23.26 0.96 4.12
C VAL A 59 24.28 0.40 3.14
N LEU A 60 23.85 -0.39 2.16
CA LEU A 60 24.73 -0.94 1.14
C LEU A 60 25.40 0.16 0.30
N PHE A 61 24.66 1.20 -0.10
CA PHE A 61 25.22 2.35 -0.80
C PHE A 61 26.17 3.19 0.08
N ALA A 62 25.89 3.32 1.37
CA ALA A 62 26.79 3.99 2.33
C ALA A 62 28.11 3.23 2.49
N VAL A 63 28.06 1.89 2.55
CA VAL A 63 29.25 1.04 2.60
C VAL A 63 30.06 1.14 1.30
N LEU A 64 29.37 1.11 0.15
CA LEU A 64 30.02 1.34 -1.16
C LEU A 64 30.75 2.68 -1.20
N LEU A 65 30.14 3.77 -0.70
CA LEU A 65 30.78 5.09 -0.62
C LEU A 65 32.10 5.03 0.19
N SER A 66 32.13 4.26 1.28
CA SER A 66 33.30 4.14 2.15
C SER A 66 34.40 3.23 1.60
N LEU A 67 34.06 2.27 0.74
CA LEU A 67 35.01 1.29 0.18
C LEU A 67 35.48 1.63 -1.24
N ASN A 68 34.99 2.72 -1.83
CA ASN A 68 35.23 3.10 -3.22
C ASN A 68 36.62 3.73 -3.46
N ASP A 69 37.68 3.08 -2.98
CA ASP A 69 39.08 3.52 -3.16
C ASP A 69 39.50 3.49 -4.64
N GLN A 70 38.90 2.60 -5.43
CA GLN A 70 39.23 2.40 -6.85
C GLN A 70 38.42 3.27 -7.82
N ARG A 71 37.57 4.19 -7.33
CA ARG A 71 36.71 5.09 -8.14
C ARG A 71 35.93 4.37 -9.26
N ILE A 72 35.47 3.15 -9.02
CA ILE A 72 34.70 2.37 -10.02
C ILE A 72 33.38 3.09 -10.36
N VAL A 73 32.84 3.85 -9.40
CA VAL A 73 31.64 4.69 -9.53
C VAL A 73 31.98 6.08 -9.01
N LYS A 74 31.54 7.17 -9.66
CA LYS A 74 31.71 8.52 -9.10
C LYS A 74 30.92 8.68 -7.79
N ASN A 75 31.56 9.23 -6.76
CA ASN A 75 30.97 9.41 -5.42
C ASN A 75 29.71 10.29 -5.48
N GLU A 76 29.67 11.25 -6.39
CA GLU A 76 28.52 12.11 -6.66
C GLU A 76 27.27 11.30 -7.05
N SER A 77 27.42 10.25 -7.86
CA SER A 77 26.31 9.36 -8.24
C SER A 77 25.78 8.57 -7.04
N ILE A 78 26.68 8.11 -6.17
CA ILE A 78 26.31 7.37 -4.95
C ILE A 78 25.53 8.28 -3.99
N VAL A 79 25.99 9.52 -3.80
CA VAL A 79 25.31 10.52 -2.95
C VAL A 79 23.91 10.87 -3.49
N VAL A 80 23.75 10.98 -4.82
CA VAL A 80 22.43 11.19 -5.43
C VAL A 80 21.50 10.01 -5.14
N CYS A 81 21.95 8.75 -5.34
CA CYS A 81 21.15 7.57 -4.99
C CYS A 81 20.77 7.52 -3.51
N LEU A 82 21.72 7.84 -2.62
CA LEU A 82 21.52 7.79 -1.18
C LEU A 82 20.49 8.85 -0.73
N SER A 83 20.57 10.07 -1.25
CA SER A 83 19.59 11.13 -0.94
C SER A 83 18.17 10.77 -1.37
N ILE A 84 18.00 10.14 -2.55
CA ILE A 84 16.70 9.65 -3.03
C ILE A 84 16.15 8.55 -2.10
N MET A 85 16.99 7.62 -1.66
CA MET A 85 16.58 6.54 -0.75
C MET A 85 16.13 7.09 0.62
N VAL A 86 16.82 8.10 1.15
CA VAL A 86 16.44 8.77 2.41
C VAL A 86 15.07 9.46 2.26
N ILE A 87 14.86 10.21 1.18
CA ILE A 87 13.56 10.86 0.91
C ILE A 87 12.45 9.80 0.79
N ALA A 88 12.71 8.70 0.08
CA ALA A 88 11.77 7.60 -0.06
C ALA A 88 11.45 6.93 1.29
N ALA A 89 12.45 6.73 2.15
CA ALA A 89 12.27 6.17 3.49
C ALA A 89 11.41 7.07 4.40
N ILE A 90 11.65 8.39 4.37
CA ILE A 90 10.84 9.37 5.12
C ILE A 90 9.38 9.30 4.66
N TRP A 91 9.14 9.29 3.35
CA TRP A 91 7.79 9.18 2.78
C TRP A 91 7.11 7.86 3.14
N GLN A 92 7.86 6.76 3.13
CA GLN A 92 7.37 5.45 3.52
C GLN A 92 6.99 5.41 5.02
N GLY A 93 7.80 6.03 5.88
CA GLY A 93 7.48 6.20 7.30
C GLY A 93 6.20 7.02 7.53
N TYR A 94 6.02 8.11 6.78
CA TYR A 94 4.78 8.91 6.83
C TYR A 94 3.53 8.07 6.48
N LYS A 95 3.61 7.21 5.47
CA LYS A 95 2.50 6.31 5.11
C LYS A 95 2.19 5.28 6.18
N ILE A 96 3.21 4.68 6.79
CA ILE A 96 3.03 3.72 7.90
C ILE A 96 2.37 4.41 9.09
N TRP A 97 2.80 5.63 9.44
CA TRP A 97 2.15 6.42 10.50
C TRP A 97 0.67 6.71 10.18
N MET A 98 0.36 7.03 8.93
CA MET A 98 -1.01 7.25 8.49
C MET A 98 -1.86 5.97 8.52
N LEU A 99 -1.24 4.82 8.23
CA LEU A 99 -1.88 3.51 8.24
C LEU A 99 -2.17 3.02 9.67
N ASN A 100 -1.23 3.23 10.60
CA ASN A 100 -1.41 2.92 12.03
C ASN A 100 -2.55 3.73 12.68
N LYS A 101 -2.94 4.86 12.07
CA LYS A 101 -4.12 5.64 12.49
C LYS A 101 -5.44 5.05 12.02
N LEU A 102 -5.44 3.98 11.21
CA LEU A 102 -6.64 3.32 10.71
C LEU A 102 -7.05 2.21 11.70
N ASN A 103 -7.41 2.60 12.93
CA ASN A 103 -7.82 1.68 13.98
C ASN A 103 -9.36 1.57 14.04
N TYR A 104 -9.88 0.35 13.89
CA TYR A 104 -11.31 0.03 13.93
C TYR A 104 -11.95 0.19 15.32
N GLU A 105 -11.15 0.18 16.38
CA GLU A 105 -11.67 0.28 17.74
C GLU A 105 -12.04 1.71 18.14
N THR A 106 -11.43 2.71 17.47
CA THR A 106 -11.57 4.12 17.84
C THR A 106 -12.32 4.96 16.81
N CYS A 107 -12.47 4.46 15.58
CA CYS A 107 -13.03 5.23 14.46
C CYS A 107 -14.37 4.69 13.98
N THR A 108 -15.30 5.59 13.66
CA THR A 108 -16.52 5.25 12.95
C THR A 108 -16.22 4.79 11.51
N THR A 109 -17.13 4.00 10.93
CA THR A 109 -17.03 3.51 9.54
C THR A 109 -16.82 4.63 8.52
N LEU A 110 -17.38 5.81 8.78
CA LEU A 110 -17.24 7.02 7.96
C LEU A 110 -15.80 7.58 7.99
N GLU A 111 -15.19 7.65 9.18
CA GLU A 111 -13.80 8.08 9.34
C GLU A 111 -12.81 7.08 8.72
N LEU A 112 -13.09 5.78 8.83
CA LEU A 112 -12.28 4.72 8.21
C LEU A 112 -12.25 4.86 6.68
N ILE A 113 -13.40 5.13 6.05
CA ILE A 113 -13.49 5.38 4.61
C ILE A 113 -12.72 6.64 4.22
N GLU A 114 -12.83 7.72 4.99
CA GLU A 114 -12.12 8.96 4.69
C GLU A 114 -10.60 8.79 4.79
N ARG A 115 -10.11 8.17 5.88
CA ARG A 115 -8.68 7.88 6.07
C ARG A 115 -8.13 6.92 5.01
N GLY A 116 -8.90 5.89 4.66
CA GLY A 116 -8.54 4.97 3.57
C GLY A 116 -8.47 5.65 2.21
N THR A 117 -9.39 6.59 1.94
CA THR A 117 -9.37 7.39 0.71
C THR A 117 -8.18 8.33 0.66
N ARG A 118 -7.83 8.99 1.78
CA ARG A 118 -6.62 9.83 1.86
C ARG A 118 -5.34 8.99 1.66
N PHE A 119 -5.28 7.78 2.20
CA PHE A 119 -4.16 6.85 1.98
C PHE A 119 -4.03 6.44 0.50
N ARG A 120 -5.16 6.20 -0.17
CA ARG A 120 -5.20 5.94 -1.62
C ARG A 120 -4.64 7.12 -2.42
N VAL A 121 -5.01 8.35 -2.08
CA VAL A 121 -4.48 9.57 -2.72
C VAL A 121 -2.97 9.69 -2.46
N ALA A 122 -2.51 9.48 -1.22
CA ALA A 122 -1.08 9.49 -0.89
C ALA A 122 -0.28 8.44 -1.68
N THR A 123 -0.88 7.29 -1.97
CA THR A 123 -0.28 6.22 -2.78
C THR A 123 -0.18 6.60 -4.26
N LEU A 124 -1.17 7.30 -4.82
CA LEU A 124 -1.08 7.86 -6.18
C LEU A 124 -0.03 8.97 -6.27
N MET A 125 -0.03 9.89 -5.30
CA MET A 125 0.95 10.97 -5.24
C MET A 125 2.37 10.42 -5.19
N ARG A 126 2.62 9.33 -4.47
CA ARG A 126 3.91 8.62 -4.48
C ARG A 126 4.32 8.20 -5.90
N LEU A 127 3.40 7.66 -6.70
CA LEU A 127 3.72 7.23 -8.07
C LEU A 127 4.04 8.43 -8.94
N ILE A 128 3.23 9.50 -8.89
CA ILE A 128 3.45 10.70 -9.70
C ILE A 128 4.77 11.37 -9.35
N VAL A 129 5.00 11.63 -8.05
CA VAL A 129 6.24 12.24 -7.55
C VAL A 129 7.44 11.33 -7.82
N GLY A 130 7.28 10.02 -7.63
CA GLY A 130 8.33 9.03 -7.90
C GLY A 130 8.75 9.00 -9.36
N MET A 131 7.79 9.00 -10.30
CA MET A 131 8.09 9.03 -11.74
C MET A 131 8.70 10.36 -12.16
N LEU A 132 8.21 11.48 -11.61
CA LEU A 132 8.78 12.81 -11.86
C LEU A 132 10.23 12.91 -11.36
N LEU A 133 10.55 12.29 -10.22
CA LEU A 133 11.90 12.30 -9.63
C LEU A 133 12.83 11.31 -10.36
N LEU A 134 12.31 10.20 -10.89
CA LEU A 134 13.12 9.15 -11.53
C LEU A 134 13.84 9.66 -12.78
N ILE A 135 13.15 10.41 -13.63
CA ILE A 135 13.68 10.94 -14.90
C ILE A 135 14.94 11.81 -14.68
N PRO A 136 14.92 12.88 -13.87
CA PRO A 136 16.10 13.71 -13.61
C PRO A 136 17.20 12.95 -12.86
N SER A 137 16.83 12.02 -11.97
CA SER A 137 17.80 11.21 -11.23
C SER A 137 18.62 10.30 -12.14
N VAL A 138 17.95 9.62 -13.09
CA VAL A 138 18.62 8.79 -14.10
C VAL A 138 19.52 9.65 -15.00
N GLY A 139 19.05 10.83 -15.41
CA GLY A 139 19.84 11.78 -16.20
C GLY A 139 21.12 12.25 -15.48
N LEU A 140 21.03 12.59 -14.20
CA LEU A 140 22.18 12.97 -13.37
C LEU A 140 23.18 11.82 -13.21
N ILE A 141 22.69 10.60 -12.97
CA ILE A 141 23.55 9.42 -12.84
C ILE A 141 24.30 9.17 -14.16
N ILE A 142 23.62 9.21 -15.30
CA ILE A 142 24.24 9.06 -16.63
C ILE A 142 25.27 10.16 -16.88
N TYR A 143 24.96 11.41 -16.54
CA TYR A 143 25.86 12.54 -16.71
C TYR A 143 27.15 12.38 -15.91
N PHE A 144 27.05 12.01 -14.63
CA PHE A 144 28.22 11.82 -13.79
C PHE A 144 29.05 10.60 -14.20
N GLN A 145 28.42 9.54 -14.68
CA GLN A 145 29.08 8.28 -15.07
C GLN A 145 29.63 8.28 -16.51
N ARG A 146 29.39 9.35 -17.30
CA ARG A 146 29.74 9.41 -18.73
C ARG A 146 31.20 9.09 -19.05
N ASP A 147 32.12 9.45 -18.16
CA ASP A 147 33.56 9.27 -18.38
C ASP A 147 34.05 7.86 -18.02
N LEU A 148 33.27 7.10 -17.24
CA LEU A 148 33.64 5.76 -16.75
C LEU A 148 32.90 4.62 -17.47
N PHE A 149 31.73 4.90 -18.06
CA PHE A 149 30.90 3.86 -18.67
C PHE A 149 31.23 3.65 -20.15
N PRO A 150 31.72 2.47 -20.56
CA PRO A 150 31.82 2.13 -21.97
C PRO A 150 30.43 1.97 -22.62
N PRO A 151 30.33 2.09 -23.96
CA PRO A 151 29.06 2.09 -24.68
C PRO A 151 28.19 0.85 -24.41
N GLU A 152 28.78 -0.32 -24.16
CA GLU A 152 28.03 -1.55 -23.90
C GLU A 152 27.31 -1.54 -22.54
N MET A 153 27.86 -0.84 -21.54
CA MET A 153 27.25 -0.78 -20.21
C MET A 153 25.98 0.09 -20.18
N PHE A 154 25.83 1.05 -21.12
CA PHE A 154 24.58 1.80 -21.28
C PHE A 154 23.40 0.92 -21.68
N ALA A 155 23.64 -0.10 -22.50
CA ALA A 155 22.61 -1.09 -22.83
C ALA A 155 22.18 -1.87 -21.58
N GLY A 156 23.13 -2.26 -20.73
CA GLY A 156 22.85 -2.92 -19.45
C GLY A 156 22.01 -2.04 -18.50
N VAL A 157 22.34 -0.75 -18.38
CA VAL A 157 21.56 0.21 -17.56
C VAL A 157 20.16 0.41 -18.13
N ALA A 158 20.01 0.50 -19.45
CA ALA A 158 18.70 0.64 -20.09
C ALA A 158 17.84 -0.61 -19.88
N PHE A 159 18.38 -1.82 -20.09
CA PHE A 159 17.68 -3.08 -19.84
C PHE A 159 17.31 -3.25 -18.37
N GLY A 160 18.24 -2.98 -17.45
CA GLY A 160 17.98 -3.01 -16.01
C GLY A 160 16.91 -2.00 -15.58
N GLY A 161 16.94 -0.79 -16.14
CA GLY A 161 15.94 0.25 -15.92
C GLY A 161 14.54 -0.18 -16.36
N VAL A 162 14.40 -0.75 -17.56
CA VAL A 162 13.11 -1.24 -18.09
C VAL A 162 12.57 -2.39 -17.24
N LEU A 163 13.41 -3.37 -16.89
CA LEU A 163 13.00 -4.47 -16.02
C LEU A 163 12.58 -3.99 -14.64
N GLY A 164 13.34 -3.08 -14.04
CA GLY A 164 13.00 -2.47 -12.74
C GLY A 164 11.67 -1.73 -12.78
N LEU A 165 11.40 -1.00 -13.86
CA LEU A 165 10.14 -0.26 -14.05
C LEU A 165 8.94 -1.22 -14.18
N ILE A 166 9.09 -2.33 -14.92
CA ILE A 166 8.04 -3.35 -15.04
C ILE A 166 7.73 -4.00 -13.69
N ILE A 167 8.77 -4.38 -12.94
CA ILE A 167 8.62 -4.99 -11.61
C ILE A 167 7.95 -4.00 -10.65
N GLY A 168 8.40 -2.73 -10.65
CA GLY A 168 7.84 -1.66 -9.83
C GLY A 168 6.36 -1.40 -10.14
N LEU A 169 5.98 -1.35 -11.42
CA LEU A 169 4.58 -1.17 -11.84
C LEU A 169 3.72 -2.37 -11.41
N LYS A 170 4.17 -3.61 -11.64
CA LYS A 170 3.41 -4.80 -11.18
C LYS A 170 3.20 -4.78 -9.67
N ALA A 171 4.24 -4.46 -8.91
CA ALA A 171 4.17 -4.36 -7.45
C ALA A 171 3.17 -3.27 -7.02
N PHE A 172 3.18 -2.12 -7.70
CA PHE A 172 2.23 -1.04 -7.48
C PHE A 172 0.78 -1.45 -7.78
N PHE A 173 0.51 -2.08 -8.93
CA PHE A 173 -0.85 -2.53 -9.27
C PHE A 173 -1.41 -3.55 -8.29
N PHE A 174 -0.57 -4.47 -7.81
CA PHE A 174 -0.97 -5.44 -6.78
C PHE A 174 -1.34 -4.75 -5.46
N HIS A 175 -0.52 -3.79 -5.03
CA HIS A 175 -0.79 -2.98 -3.84
C HIS A 175 -2.06 -2.13 -4.00
N TRP A 176 -2.24 -1.52 -5.18
CA TRP A 176 -3.41 -0.72 -5.54
C TRP A 176 -4.71 -1.53 -5.48
N LYS A 177 -4.69 -2.77 -5.98
CA LYS A 177 -5.84 -3.68 -5.89
C LYS A 177 -6.21 -3.97 -4.43
N SER A 178 -5.21 -4.16 -3.57
CA SER A 178 -5.44 -4.40 -2.13
C SER A 178 -6.07 -3.19 -1.43
N ILE A 179 -5.63 -1.97 -1.74
CA ILE A 179 -6.24 -0.73 -1.24
C ILE A 179 -7.69 -0.57 -1.72
N ASN A 180 -7.95 -0.85 -3.00
CA ASN A 180 -9.32 -0.75 -3.54
C ASN A 180 -10.27 -1.78 -2.93
N SER A 181 -9.80 -3.01 -2.66
CA SER A 181 -10.56 -4.02 -1.93
C SER A 181 -10.94 -3.51 -0.54
N LEU A 182 -9.97 -2.98 0.21
CA LEU A 182 -10.22 -2.41 1.54
C LEU A 182 -11.28 -1.30 1.51
N ILE A 183 -11.19 -0.36 0.57
CA ILE A 183 -12.17 0.73 0.46
C ILE A 183 -13.56 0.20 0.06
N SER A 184 -13.62 -0.83 -0.79
CA SER A 184 -14.88 -1.48 -1.17
C SER A 184 -15.53 -2.13 0.05
N ASP A 185 -14.77 -2.93 0.80
CA ASP A 185 -15.24 -3.63 2.00
C ASP A 185 -15.75 -2.63 3.05
N LEU A 186 -15.04 -1.51 3.26
CA LEU A 186 -15.46 -0.45 4.18
C LEU A 186 -16.75 0.26 3.73
N LYS A 187 -16.95 0.45 2.42
CA LYS A 187 -18.20 1.05 1.89
C LYS A 187 -19.38 0.10 2.05
N GLU A 188 -19.17 -1.19 1.84
CA GLU A 188 -20.19 -2.22 2.03
C GLU A 188 -20.59 -2.33 3.50
N MET A 189 -19.63 -2.28 4.44
CA MET A 189 -19.95 -2.19 5.87
C MET A 189 -20.88 -1.00 6.20
N LYS A 190 -20.63 0.17 5.58
CA LYS A 190 -21.46 1.36 5.79
C LYS A 190 -22.89 1.21 5.24
N SER A 191 -23.12 0.45 4.16
CA SER A 191 -24.48 0.22 3.67
C SER A 191 -25.27 -0.68 4.63
N TYR A 192 -24.64 -1.72 5.17
CA TYR A 192 -25.23 -2.59 6.19
C TYR A 192 -25.40 -1.92 7.57
N GLU A 193 -24.86 -0.73 7.80
CA GLU A 193 -25.06 0.03 9.04
C GLU A 193 -26.24 1.02 8.93
N LYS A 194 -26.69 1.34 7.70
CA LYS A 194 -27.77 2.29 7.42
C LYS A 194 -29.15 1.66 7.24
N GLU A 195 -29.21 0.41 6.79
CA GLU A 195 -30.42 -0.44 6.82
C GLU A 195 -30.72 -0.90 8.25
#